data_AF-A0A660WIG5-F1
#
_entry.id   AF-A0A660WIG5-F1
#
_cell.length_a   1.000
_cell.length_b   1.000
_cell.length_c   1.000
_cell.angle_alpha   90.00
_cell.angle_beta   90.00
_cell.angle_gamma   90.00
#
_symmetry.space_group_name_H-M   'P 1'
#
loop_
_entity.id
_entity.type
_entity.pdbx_description
1 polymer ?
#
loop_
_entity_poly.entity_id
_entity_poly.type
_entity_poly.pdbx_seq_one_letter_code
_entity_poly.pdbx_strand_id
1 'polypeptide(L)'
;MVLDRFPELKEVAKTANIDDNEFSNLPDDSFAWPGKRRYPLHTREHTALSLGYRKLAGAVPTEVDQMLEKAASVYEIDPSIFEVSEAEKTASEERYVFPEKQRFLVKTAEDVKLAEQRIREVYPQLTVEDRAEGLFNLCKFAEELGVTLSPSTEKLAGFTLTSTRKLKDWLEARQEVTRGRVYGDAFAKLAESLEGVAPEIHDRTFQVELASAIHELDKEAGITNLYGRKLPDPIQTVFNSEKLAANTLEFGTGMMLDKNKLAALPLSFWKDLLGDSIAAEISSDGETVNPEALMQLLPTLPADVKAIAQKQLASYV
;
A
#
# COMPACT_ATOMS: atom_id res chain seq x y z
N MET A 1 2.54 26.74 15.08
CA MET A 1 3.34 27.18 16.25
C MET A 1 4.80 26.80 16.00
N VAL A 2 5.81 27.50 16.53
CA VAL A 2 7.24 27.21 16.22
C VAL A 2 7.62 25.75 16.47
N LEU A 3 7.09 25.17 17.55
CA LEU A 3 7.27 23.78 17.95
C LEU A 3 6.65 22.76 16.98
N ASP A 4 5.66 23.17 16.16
CA ASP A 4 5.07 22.29 15.14
C ASP A 4 5.98 22.16 13.91
N ARG A 5 6.85 23.15 13.68
CA ARG A 5 7.73 23.21 12.51
C ARG A 5 9.11 22.64 12.77
N PHE A 6 9.50 22.57 14.04
CA PHE A 6 10.77 21.99 14.49
C PHE A 6 10.47 20.97 15.60
N PRO A 7 10.14 19.71 15.26
CA PRO A 7 9.74 18.70 16.24
C PRO A 7 10.82 18.42 17.28
N GLU A 8 12.09 18.44 16.85
CA GLU A 8 13.26 18.23 17.71
C GLU A 8 13.48 19.37 18.72
N LEU A 9 13.02 20.58 18.39
CA LEU A 9 13.02 21.72 19.31
C LEU A 9 12.10 21.49 20.53
N LYS A 10 11.08 20.63 20.39
CA LYS A 10 10.15 20.32 21.47
C LYS A 10 10.83 19.63 22.64
N GLU A 11 11.80 18.75 22.38
CA GLU A 11 12.56 18.06 23.42
C GLU A 11 13.48 19.02 24.18
N VAL A 12 14.12 19.96 23.47
CA VAL A 12 15.02 20.97 24.05
C VAL A 12 14.24 22.05 24.81
N ALA A 13 13.02 22.38 24.37
CA ALA A 13 12.19 23.44 24.96
C ALA A 13 11.21 22.95 26.05
N LYS A 14 11.24 21.66 26.42
CA LYS A 14 10.30 21.06 27.40
C LYS A 14 10.33 21.72 28.78
N THR A 15 11.47 22.25 29.19
CA THR A 15 11.69 22.92 30.48
C THR A 15 11.62 24.43 30.40
N ALA A 16 11.34 25.01 29.22
CA ALA A 16 11.18 26.45 29.08
C ALA A 16 9.92 26.91 29.85
N ASN A 17 10.12 27.59 30.97
CA ASN A 17 9.04 28.32 31.60
C ASN A 17 8.82 29.63 30.82
N ILE A 18 7.60 29.83 30.31
CA ILE A 18 7.21 31.06 29.61
C ILE A 18 6.20 31.78 30.51
N ASP A 19 6.63 32.17 31.71
CA ASP A 19 5.83 33.02 32.60
C ASP A 19 6.23 34.49 32.37
N ASP A 20 5.24 35.32 32.00
CA ASP A 20 5.43 36.76 31.74
C ASP A 20 5.96 37.51 32.98
N ASN A 21 5.73 36.98 34.19
CA ASN A 21 6.26 37.55 35.43
C ASN A 21 7.78 37.34 35.58
N GLU A 22 8.31 36.25 35.03
CA GLU A 22 9.74 35.94 35.07
C GLU A 22 10.51 36.92 34.19
N PHE A 23 10.00 37.19 32.98
CA PHE A 23 10.62 38.11 32.04
C PHE A 23 10.59 39.56 32.48
N SER A 24 9.69 39.96 33.40
CA SER A 24 9.62 41.34 33.88
C SER A 24 10.78 41.70 34.83
N ASN A 25 11.38 40.71 35.49
CA ASN A 25 12.45 40.90 36.48
C ASN A 25 13.86 40.71 35.91
N LEU A 26 13.99 40.29 34.65
CA LEU A 26 15.28 40.05 34.02
C LEU A 26 15.97 41.35 33.57
N PRO A 27 17.30 41.43 33.64
CA PRO A 27 18.05 42.54 33.06
C PRO A 27 17.90 42.55 31.53
N ASP A 28 18.09 43.73 30.92
CA ASP A 28 17.96 43.91 29.47
C ASP A 28 18.95 43.05 28.67
N ASP A 29 20.12 42.74 29.25
CA ASP A 29 21.15 41.87 28.67
C ASP A 29 20.73 40.38 28.59
N SER A 30 19.61 40.00 29.23
CA SER A 30 19.04 38.66 29.11
C SER A 30 18.24 38.44 27.82
N PHE A 31 18.19 39.44 26.93
CA PHE A 31 17.44 39.40 25.68
C PHE A 31 18.34 39.73 24.50
N ALA A 32 18.17 39.02 23.38
CA ALA A 32 18.89 39.33 22.14
C ALA A 32 18.42 40.67 21.53
N TRP A 33 17.23 41.14 21.89
CA TRP A 33 16.74 42.46 21.54
C TRP A 33 16.35 43.25 22.80
N PRO A 34 17.32 43.89 23.48
CA PRO A 34 17.13 44.58 24.76
C PRO A 34 15.99 45.60 24.75
N GLY A 35 16.00 46.53 23.78
CA GLY A 35 14.99 47.61 23.71
C GLY A 35 13.56 47.15 23.44
N LYS A 36 13.35 45.91 22.99
CA LYS A 36 12.01 45.31 22.83
C LYS A 36 11.75 44.17 23.81
N ARG A 37 12.75 43.79 24.62
CA ARG A 37 12.76 42.62 25.51
C ARG A 37 12.23 41.37 24.81
N ARG A 38 12.71 41.13 23.59
CA ARG A 38 12.38 39.96 22.76
C ARG A 38 13.58 39.04 22.63
N TYR A 39 13.31 37.77 22.34
CA TYR A 39 14.31 36.71 22.19
C TYR A 39 15.13 36.49 23.47
N PRO A 40 14.52 35.96 24.55
CA PRO A 40 15.24 35.66 25.78
C PRO A 40 16.39 34.68 25.56
N LEU A 41 17.54 34.95 26.18
CA LEU A 41 18.80 34.20 26.04
C LEU A 41 19.37 33.66 27.36
N HIS A 42 18.68 33.87 28.49
CA HIS A 42 19.22 33.59 29.83
C HIS A 42 19.26 32.10 30.20
N THR A 43 18.56 31.25 29.44
CA THR A 43 18.63 29.79 29.56
C THR A 43 18.85 29.16 28.19
N ARG A 44 19.26 27.88 28.20
CA ARG A 44 19.45 27.08 26.98
C ARG A 44 18.13 26.96 26.21
N GLU A 45 17.03 26.74 26.94
CA GLU A 45 15.71 26.49 26.39
C GLU A 45 15.10 27.75 25.78
N HIS A 46 15.26 28.90 26.45
CA HIS A 46 14.85 30.18 25.90
C HIS A 46 15.68 30.57 24.69
N THR A 47 16.98 30.28 24.69
CA THR A 47 17.85 30.49 23.52
C THR A 47 17.40 29.64 22.34
N ALA A 48 17.10 28.36 22.57
CA ALA A 48 16.60 27.44 21.55
C ALA A 48 15.26 27.91 20.95
N LEU A 49 14.31 28.29 21.80
CA LEU A 49 13.03 28.86 21.37
C LEU A 49 13.21 30.15 20.58
N SER A 50 14.09 31.04 21.04
CA SER A 50 14.39 32.32 20.39
C SER A 50 14.99 32.12 18.99
N LEU A 51 15.89 31.15 18.82
CA LEU A 51 16.42 30.75 17.52
C LEU A 51 15.31 30.21 16.60
N GLY A 52 14.44 29.33 17.11
CA GLY A 52 13.29 28.82 16.36
C GLY A 52 12.32 29.92 15.92
N TYR A 53 12.01 30.86 16.83
CA TYR A 53 11.21 32.05 16.50
C TYR A 53 11.91 32.95 15.49
N ARG A 54 13.23 33.12 15.59
CA ARG A 54 14.00 33.97 14.68
C ARG A 54 13.99 33.45 13.25
N LYS A 55 14.01 32.13 13.05
CA LYS A 55 13.87 31.48 11.73
C LYS A 55 12.51 31.71 11.06
N LEU A 56 11.48 32.01 11.86
CA LEU A 56 10.11 32.23 11.38
C LEU A 56 9.71 33.72 11.37
N ALA A 57 10.43 34.54 12.11
CA ALA A 57 10.23 35.98 12.14
C ALA A 57 10.83 36.65 10.90
N GLY A 58 10.17 37.74 10.46
CA GLY A 58 10.62 38.56 9.33
C GLY A 58 11.85 39.41 9.65
N ALA A 59 11.85 40.67 9.19
CA ALA A 59 12.99 41.58 9.39
C ALA A 59 13.30 41.82 10.88
N VAL A 60 14.47 41.35 11.31
CA VAL A 60 15.07 41.58 12.64
C VAL A 60 16.46 42.19 12.42
N PRO A 61 16.93 43.13 13.27
CA PRO A 61 18.27 43.70 13.15
C PRO A 61 19.38 42.64 13.25
N THR A 62 20.46 42.84 12.51
CA THR A 62 21.60 41.92 12.45
C THR A 62 22.26 41.71 13.80
N GLU A 63 22.20 42.69 14.71
CA GLU A 63 22.75 42.57 16.06
C GLU A 63 22.07 41.47 16.88
N VAL A 64 20.76 41.26 16.65
CA VAL A 64 19.98 40.22 17.32
C VAL A 64 20.45 38.83 16.86
N ASP A 65 20.77 38.69 15.57
CA ASP A 65 21.30 37.43 15.00
C ASP A 65 22.66 37.08 15.62
N GLN A 66 23.55 38.07 15.71
CA GLN A 66 24.87 37.87 16.33
C GLN A 66 24.76 37.47 17.81
N MET A 67 23.83 38.09 18.55
CA MET A 67 23.59 37.71 19.95
C MET A 67 23.00 36.32 20.09
N LEU A 68 22.08 35.93 19.22
CA LEU A 68 21.50 34.59 19.18
C LEU A 68 22.54 33.53 18.83
N GLU A 69 23.38 33.75 17.83
CA GLU A 69 24.48 32.84 17.46
C GLU A 69 25.49 32.69 18.59
N LYS A 70 25.85 33.80 19.25
CA LYS A 70 26.74 33.76 20.41
C LYS A 70 26.13 32.94 21.55
N ALA A 71 24.86 33.17 21.88
CA ALA A 71 24.18 32.39 22.92
C ALA A 71 24.04 30.91 22.52
N ALA A 72 23.73 30.61 21.26
CA ALA A 72 23.68 29.24 20.74
C ALA A 72 25.00 28.49 20.94
N SER A 73 26.13 29.17 20.68
CA SER A 73 27.46 28.61 20.88
C SER A 73 27.79 28.35 22.35
N VAL A 74 27.34 29.22 23.27
CA VAL A 74 27.56 29.06 24.72
C VAL A 74 26.78 27.88 25.28
N TYR A 75 25.57 27.64 24.78
CA TYR A 75 24.70 26.56 25.24
C TYR A 75 24.81 25.27 24.41
N GLU A 76 25.78 25.20 23.49
CA GLU A 76 26.01 24.04 22.61
C GLU A 76 24.72 23.55 21.94
N ILE A 77 23.94 24.50 21.41
CA ILE A 77 22.70 24.19 20.71
C ILE A 77 23.08 23.71 19.32
N ASP A 78 22.81 22.43 19.05
CA ASP A 78 23.06 21.82 17.74
C ASP A 78 22.21 22.54 16.66
N PRO A 79 22.82 23.12 15.62
CA PRO A 79 22.10 23.76 14.52
C PRO A 79 21.13 22.83 13.79
N SER A 80 21.36 21.50 13.83
CA SER A 80 20.54 20.48 13.17
C SER A 80 19.10 20.47 13.68
N ILE A 81 18.84 20.88 14.92
CA ILE A 81 17.48 20.93 15.50
C ILE A 81 16.57 21.95 14.80
N PHE A 82 17.17 22.87 14.03
CA PHE A 82 16.47 23.88 13.23
C PHE A 82 16.47 23.55 11.74
N GLU A 83 17.04 22.42 11.34
CA GLU A 83 16.82 21.88 10.02
C GLU A 83 15.37 21.46 9.96
N VAL A 84 14.61 22.10 9.08
CA VAL A 84 13.29 21.60 8.72
C VAL A 84 13.59 20.27 8.06
N SER A 85 13.23 19.15 8.71
CA SER A 85 13.16 17.89 7.99
C SER A 85 12.26 18.17 6.79
N GLU A 86 12.87 18.19 5.61
CA GLU A 86 12.13 18.19 4.37
C GLU A 86 11.38 16.87 4.39
N ALA A 87 10.17 16.88 4.96
CA ALA A 87 9.14 15.96 4.53
C ALA A 87 9.11 16.18 3.02
N GLU A 88 9.71 15.22 2.31
CA GLU A 88 9.82 15.22 0.87
C GLU A 88 8.48 15.70 0.32
N LYS A 89 8.45 16.92 -0.20
CA LYS A 89 7.39 17.31 -1.11
C LYS A 89 7.69 16.52 -2.38
N THR A 90 7.35 15.24 -2.37
CA THR A 90 7.11 14.50 -3.59
C THR A 90 6.14 15.37 -4.37
N ALA A 91 6.56 15.84 -5.54
CA ALA A 91 5.64 16.43 -6.49
C ALA A 91 4.44 15.49 -6.56
N SER A 92 3.27 15.94 -6.13
CA SER A 92 2.10 15.08 -6.18
C SER A 92 1.76 14.92 -7.65
N GLU A 93 2.31 13.89 -8.29
CA GLU A 93 1.70 13.32 -9.48
C GLU A 93 0.23 13.13 -9.12
N GLU A 94 -0.66 13.81 -9.83
CA GLU A 94 -2.07 13.73 -9.55
C GLU A 94 -2.51 12.28 -9.75
N ARG A 95 -2.82 11.58 -8.65
CA ARG A 95 -3.13 10.15 -8.67
C ARG A 95 -4.62 9.98 -8.93
N TYR A 96 -4.98 9.63 -10.15
CA TYR A 96 -6.36 9.32 -10.51
C TYR A 96 -6.59 7.82 -10.48
N VAL A 97 -7.74 7.38 -9.95
CA VAL A 97 -8.13 5.96 -10.02
C VAL A 97 -8.30 5.50 -11.47
N PHE A 98 -8.78 6.38 -12.34
CA PHE A 98 -8.83 6.19 -13.78
C PHE A 98 -7.89 7.21 -14.46
N PRO A 99 -6.63 6.85 -14.72
CA PRO A 99 -5.63 7.78 -15.27
C PRO A 99 -6.04 8.36 -16.63
N GLU A 100 -6.47 7.50 -17.56
CA GLU A 100 -6.85 7.94 -18.92
C GLU A 100 -8.04 8.90 -18.92
N LYS A 101 -8.96 8.74 -17.96
CA LYS A 101 -10.18 9.55 -17.84
C LYS A 101 -10.01 10.72 -16.87
N GLN A 102 -8.87 10.78 -16.17
CA GLN A 102 -8.60 11.72 -15.07
C GLN A 102 -9.76 11.78 -14.06
N ARG A 103 -10.29 10.62 -13.67
CA ARG A 103 -11.42 10.51 -12.73
C ARG A 103 -11.01 9.96 -11.38
N PHE A 104 -11.67 10.47 -10.35
CA PHE A 104 -11.46 10.16 -8.94
C PHE A 104 -10.00 10.39 -8.52
N LEU A 105 -9.67 11.66 -8.30
CA LEU A 105 -8.38 12.09 -7.76
C LEU A 105 -8.25 11.64 -6.30
N VAL A 106 -7.14 11.00 -5.97
CA VAL A 106 -6.82 10.47 -4.65
C VAL A 106 -5.56 11.15 -4.14
N LYS A 107 -5.70 11.93 -3.06
CA LYS A 107 -4.56 12.57 -2.37
C LYS A 107 -4.43 12.12 -0.92
N THR A 108 -5.55 11.74 -0.32
CA THR A 108 -5.66 11.44 1.11
C THR A 108 -6.40 10.13 1.33
N ALA A 109 -6.29 9.60 2.55
CA ALA A 109 -7.04 8.43 2.98
C ALA A 109 -8.57 8.60 2.88
N GLU A 110 -9.08 9.83 3.04
CA GLU A 110 -10.50 10.14 2.88
C GLU A 110 -10.93 10.05 1.41
N ASP A 111 -10.06 10.50 0.50
CA ASP A 111 -10.32 10.42 -0.94
C ASP A 111 -10.41 8.96 -1.42
N VAL A 112 -9.61 8.05 -0.85
CA VAL A 112 -9.70 6.60 -1.14
C VAL A 112 -11.10 6.06 -0.82
N LYS A 113 -11.62 6.37 0.37
CA LYS A 113 -12.97 5.91 0.78
C LYS A 113 -14.07 6.54 -0.06
N LEU A 114 -13.93 7.82 -0.40
CA LEU A 114 -14.87 8.52 -1.26
C LEU A 114 -14.84 7.93 -2.67
N ALA A 115 -13.66 7.64 -3.21
CA ALA A 115 -13.49 6.99 -4.50
C ALA A 115 -14.11 5.58 -4.50
N GLU A 116 -13.89 4.77 -3.46
CA GLU A 116 -14.52 3.46 -3.30
C GLU A 116 -16.05 3.54 -3.39
N GLN A 117 -16.66 4.47 -2.64
CA GLN A 117 -18.11 4.67 -2.66
C GLN A 117 -18.59 5.09 -4.05
N ARG A 118 -17.91 6.05 -4.69
CA ARG A 118 -18.29 6.54 -6.01
C ARG A 118 -18.18 5.47 -7.08
N ILE A 119 -17.12 4.66 -7.06
CA ILE A 119 -16.95 3.54 -7.98
C ILE A 119 -18.08 2.54 -7.81
N ARG A 120 -18.49 2.24 -6.58
CA ARG A 120 -19.64 1.35 -6.32
C ARG A 120 -20.95 1.89 -6.89
N GLU A 121 -21.19 3.20 -6.79
CA GLU A 121 -22.38 3.85 -7.37
C GLU A 121 -22.41 3.73 -8.90
N VAL A 122 -21.26 3.92 -9.56
CA VAL A 122 -21.17 3.87 -11.03
C VAL A 122 -20.79 2.49 -11.58
N TYR A 123 -20.56 1.50 -10.72
CA TYR A 123 -20.02 0.18 -11.07
C TYR A 123 -20.73 -0.49 -12.25
N PRO A 124 -22.08 -0.52 -12.34
CA PRO A 124 -22.77 -1.15 -13.46
C PRO A 124 -22.55 -0.46 -14.82
N GLN A 125 -22.12 0.81 -14.81
CA GLN A 125 -21.90 1.64 -16.00
C GLN A 125 -20.45 1.57 -16.51
N LEU A 126 -19.52 1.06 -15.69
CA LEU A 126 -18.12 0.89 -16.07
C LEU A 126 -17.96 -0.31 -17.00
N THR A 127 -16.99 -0.24 -17.92
CA THR A 127 -16.58 -1.41 -18.73
C THR A 127 -15.86 -2.44 -17.86
N VAL A 128 -15.62 -3.64 -18.38
CA VAL A 128 -14.92 -4.70 -17.64
C VAL A 128 -13.49 -4.26 -17.32
N GLU A 129 -12.83 -3.64 -18.29
CA GLU A 129 -11.46 -3.13 -18.19
C GLU A 129 -11.39 -2.01 -17.16
N ASP A 130 -12.31 -1.04 -17.24
CA ASP A 130 -12.43 0.04 -16.26
C ASP A 130 -12.62 -0.52 -14.84
N ARG A 131 -13.50 -1.51 -14.67
CA ARG A 131 -13.72 -2.12 -13.34
C ARG A 131 -12.45 -2.75 -12.81
N ALA A 132 -11.76 -3.54 -13.64
CA ALA A 132 -10.54 -4.22 -13.23
C ALA A 132 -9.42 -3.23 -12.90
N GLU A 133 -9.18 -2.24 -13.77
CA GLU A 133 -8.13 -1.23 -13.61
C GLU A 133 -8.42 -0.29 -12.43
N GLY A 134 -9.62 0.30 -12.39
CA GLY A 134 -9.99 1.27 -11.36
C GLY A 134 -9.97 0.66 -9.96
N LEU A 135 -10.48 -0.56 -9.79
CA LEU A 135 -10.44 -1.23 -8.49
C LEU A 135 -9.02 -1.64 -8.09
N PHE A 136 -8.19 -2.06 -9.05
CA PHE A 136 -6.79 -2.37 -8.79
C PHE A 136 -5.97 -1.14 -8.36
N ASN A 137 -6.13 -0.01 -9.06
CA ASN A 137 -5.49 1.26 -8.70
C ASN A 137 -5.96 1.74 -7.32
N LEU A 138 -7.26 1.61 -7.03
CA LEU A 138 -7.81 1.98 -5.73
C LEU A 138 -7.19 1.17 -4.58
N CYS A 139 -7.01 -0.14 -4.75
CA CYS A 139 -6.33 -0.98 -3.77
C CYS A 139 -4.87 -0.59 -3.56
N LYS A 140 -4.12 -0.28 -4.63
CA LYS A 140 -2.75 0.22 -4.50
C LYS A 140 -2.69 1.52 -3.70
N PHE A 141 -3.55 2.48 -4.01
CA PHE A 141 -3.59 3.75 -3.26
C PHE A 141 -4.02 3.55 -1.81
N ALA A 142 -4.90 2.59 -1.54
CA ALA A 142 -5.30 2.24 -0.19
C ALA A 142 -4.14 1.62 0.61
N GLU A 143 -3.36 0.72 0.01
CA GLU A 143 -2.17 0.13 0.61
C GLU A 143 -1.11 1.21 0.92
N GLU A 144 -0.81 2.09 -0.04
CA GLU A 144 0.14 3.19 0.13
C GLU A 144 -0.26 4.17 1.24
N LEU A 145 -1.57 4.43 1.40
CA LEU A 145 -2.11 5.37 2.38
C LEU A 145 -2.54 4.70 3.69
N GLY A 146 -2.30 3.39 3.85
CA GLY A 146 -2.64 2.63 5.06
C GLY A 146 -4.15 2.55 5.33
N VAL A 147 -4.97 2.55 4.29
CA VAL A 147 -6.44 2.48 4.38
C VAL A 147 -6.93 1.09 4.06
N THR A 148 -7.78 0.54 4.92
CA THR A 148 -8.49 -0.72 4.64
C THR A 148 -9.72 -0.46 3.76
N LEU A 149 -9.81 -1.14 2.63
CA LEU A 149 -10.99 -1.14 1.75
C LEU A 149 -11.98 -2.22 2.18
N SER A 150 -13.17 -2.23 1.58
CA SER A 150 -14.10 -3.33 1.81
C SER A 150 -13.62 -4.62 1.14
N PRO A 151 -13.87 -5.80 1.75
CA PRO A 151 -13.44 -7.09 1.18
C PRO A 151 -13.97 -7.38 -0.23
N SER A 152 -15.13 -6.81 -0.58
CA SER A 152 -15.70 -6.94 -1.92
C SER A 152 -14.90 -6.15 -2.95
N THR A 153 -14.38 -4.97 -2.60
CA THR A 153 -13.52 -4.15 -3.46
C THR A 153 -12.20 -4.86 -3.74
N GLU A 154 -11.56 -5.41 -2.70
CA GLU A 154 -10.30 -6.18 -2.83
C GLU A 154 -10.48 -7.41 -3.73
N LYS A 155 -11.60 -8.13 -3.57
CA LYS A 155 -11.94 -9.27 -4.42
C LYS A 155 -12.07 -8.88 -5.90
N LEU A 156 -12.82 -7.82 -6.18
CA LEU A 156 -13.11 -7.36 -7.53
C LEU A 156 -11.91 -6.66 -8.21
N ALA A 157 -10.96 -6.14 -7.42
CA ALA A 157 -9.71 -5.56 -7.91
C ALA A 157 -8.75 -6.58 -8.53
N GLY A 158 -9.09 -7.87 -8.43
CA GLY A 158 -8.30 -8.95 -8.99
C GLY A 158 -7.14 -9.41 -8.12
N PHE A 159 -7.16 -9.07 -6.82
CA PHE A 159 -6.29 -9.70 -5.83
C PHE A 159 -6.79 -11.08 -5.42
N THR A 160 -7.72 -11.70 -6.14
CA THR A 160 -8.18 -13.05 -5.85
C THR A 160 -7.93 -13.99 -7.01
N LEU A 161 -7.58 -15.22 -6.68
CA LEU A 161 -7.38 -16.27 -7.67
C LEU A 161 -8.71 -16.63 -8.33
N THR A 162 -8.65 -17.18 -9.55
CA THR A 162 -9.83 -17.79 -10.17
C THR A 162 -9.83 -19.28 -9.87
N SER A 163 -10.86 -19.75 -9.19
CA SER A 163 -11.13 -21.20 -9.12
C SER A 163 -11.73 -21.64 -10.45
N THR A 164 -11.05 -22.54 -11.16
CA THR A 164 -11.54 -23.06 -12.45
C THR A 164 -12.82 -23.85 -12.29
N ARG A 165 -12.99 -24.55 -11.15
CA ARG A 165 -14.24 -25.24 -10.81
C ARG A 165 -15.42 -24.28 -10.69
N LYS A 166 -15.30 -23.22 -9.85
CA LYS A 166 -16.38 -22.23 -9.68
C LYS A 166 -16.66 -21.50 -10.99
N LEU A 167 -15.62 -21.20 -11.76
CA LEU A 167 -15.75 -20.59 -13.08
C LEU A 167 -16.57 -21.49 -14.00
N LYS A 168 -16.26 -22.80 -14.06
CA LYS A 168 -17.02 -23.78 -14.84
C LYS A 168 -18.50 -23.81 -14.43
N ASP A 169 -18.78 -23.89 -13.13
CA ASP A 169 -20.16 -23.88 -12.61
C ASP A 169 -20.94 -22.64 -13.10
N TRP A 170 -20.28 -21.47 -13.14
CA TRP A 170 -20.89 -20.22 -13.63
C TRP A 170 -21.04 -20.15 -15.15
N LEU A 171 -20.16 -20.81 -15.91
CA LEU A 171 -20.30 -20.94 -17.37
C LEU A 171 -21.43 -21.90 -17.73
N GLU A 172 -21.58 -23.00 -17.00
CA GLU A 172 -22.71 -23.93 -17.14
C GLU A 172 -24.05 -23.26 -16.76
N ALA A 173 -24.06 -22.42 -15.71
CA ALA A 173 -25.23 -21.61 -15.37
C ALA A 173 -25.61 -20.63 -16.50
N ARG A 174 -24.61 -20.04 -17.19
CA ARG A 174 -24.83 -19.19 -18.37
C ARG A 174 -25.37 -19.98 -19.56
N GLN A 175 -24.85 -21.17 -19.80
CA GLN A 175 -25.38 -22.09 -20.80
C GLN A 175 -26.86 -22.43 -20.52
N GLU A 176 -27.22 -22.67 -19.26
CA GLU A 176 -28.60 -22.99 -18.86
C GLU A 176 -29.57 -21.86 -19.19
N VAL A 177 -29.23 -20.63 -18.81
CA VAL A 177 -30.11 -19.47 -19.05
C VAL A 177 -30.17 -19.02 -20.50
N THR A 178 -29.21 -19.47 -21.33
CA THR A 178 -29.16 -19.20 -22.77
C THR A 178 -29.75 -20.32 -23.62
N ARG A 179 -30.24 -21.42 -23.02
CA ARG A 179 -30.83 -22.57 -23.73
C ARG A 179 -31.81 -22.13 -24.82
N GLY A 180 -31.50 -22.55 -26.06
CA GLY A 180 -32.23 -22.20 -27.28
C GLY A 180 -31.59 -21.11 -28.15
N ARG A 181 -30.46 -20.52 -27.73
CA ARG A 181 -29.66 -19.56 -28.51
C ARG A 181 -28.30 -20.18 -28.88
N VAL A 182 -27.73 -19.79 -30.02
CA VAL A 182 -26.41 -20.20 -30.54
C VAL A 182 -25.29 -20.06 -29.49
N TYR A 183 -25.45 -19.13 -28.55
CA TYR A 183 -24.48 -18.82 -27.50
C TYR A 183 -24.38 -19.85 -26.37
N GLY A 184 -25.37 -20.73 -26.19
CA GLY A 184 -25.28 -21.82 -25.21
C GLY A 184 -24.10 -22.76 -25.49
N ASP A 185 -23.87 -23.07 -26.77
CA ASP A 185 -22.75 -23.92 -27.20
C ASP A 185 -21.39 -23.22 -27.01
N ALA A 186 -21.35 -21.89 -27.10
CA ALA A 186 -20.13 -21.12 -26.85
C ALA A 186 -19.73 -21.18 -25.36
N PHE A 187 -20.69 -21.05 -24.44
CA PHE A 187 -20.43 -21.23 -23.01
C PHE A 187 -20.03 -22.66 -22.67
N ALA A 188 -20.65 -23.66 -23.31
CA ALA A 188 -20.27 -25.06 -23.15
C ALA A 188 -18.81 -25.30 -23.57
N LYS A 189 -18.41 -24.80 -24.75
CA LYS A 189 -17.02 -24.91 -25.22
C LYS A 189 -16.02 -24.21 -24.30
N LEU A 190 -16.39 -23.05 -23.76
CA LEU A 190 -15.53 -22.34 -22.80
C LEU A 190 -15.39 -23.14 -21.50
N ALA A 191 -16.48 -23.74 -21.00
CA ALA A 191 -16.45 -24.62 -19.84
C ALA A 191 -15.62 -25.89 -20.07
N GLU A 192 -15.74 -26.51 -21.25
CA GLU A 192 -14.93 -27.66 -21.67
C GLU A 192 -13.44 -27.30 -21.77
N SER A 193 -13.10 -26.10 -22.25
CA SER A 193 -11.70 -25.67 -22.35
C SER A 193 -10.99 -25.54 -20.99
N LEU A 194 -11.76 -25.49 -19.89
CA LEU A 194 -11.21 -25.49 -18.53
C LEU A 194 -10.90 -26.92 -18.04
N GLU A 195 -11.33 -27.96 -18.74
CA GLU A 195 -11.01 -29.36 -18.41
C GLU A 195 -9.54 -29.63 -18.74
N GLY A 196 -8.70 -29.68 -17.69
CA GLY A 196 -7.25 -29.88 -17.81
C GLY A 196 -6.43 -28.61 -17.56
N VAL A 197 -7.07 -27.46 -17.36
CA VAL A 197 -6.42 -26.27 -16.81
C VAL A 197 -6.14 -26.50 -15.32
N ALA A 198 -5.11 -25.83 -14.79
CA ALA A 198 -4.80 -25.86 -13.36
C ALA A 198 -6.04 -25.53 -12.50
N PRO A 199 -6.18 -26.09 -11.29
CA PRO A 199 -7.33 -25.81 -10.41
C PRO A 199 -7.55 -24.32 -10.09
N GLU A 200 -6.47 -23.53 -10.17
CA GLU A 200 -6.46 -22.10 -9.89
C GLU A 200 -5.72 -21.36 -11.02
N ILE A 201 -6.27 -20.23 -11.46
CA ILE A 201 -5.63 -19.31 -12.41
C ILE A 201 -5.21 -18.06 -11.63
N HIS A 202 -3.96 -17.64 -11.86
CA HIS A 202 -3.31 -16.56 -11.14
C HIS A 202 -2.95 -15.35 -12.01
N ASP A 203 -2.81 -15.54 -13.33
CA ASP A 203 -2.43 -14.45 -14.22
C ASP A 203 -3.58 -13.44 -14.37
N ARG A 204 -3.39 -12.25 -13.79
CA ARG A 204 -4.35 -11.16 -13.83
C ARG A 204 -4.67 -10.72 -15.26
N THR A 205 -3.69 -10.69 -16.16
CA THR A 205 -3.92 -10.25 -17.55
C THR A 205 -4.89 -11.21 -18.22
N PHE A 206 -4.60 -12.52 -18.14
CA PHE A 206 -5.49 -13.56 -18.63
C PHE A 206 -6.86 -13.55 -17.93
N GLN A 207 -6.94 -13.30 -16.62
CA GLN A 207 -8.21 -13.18 -15.90
C GLN A 207 -9.07 -12.02 -16.44
N VAL A 208 -8.46 -10.86 -16.71
CA VAL A 208 -9.17 -9.70 -17.29
C VAL A 208 -9.63 -9.99 -18.72
N GLU A 209 -8.78 -10.62 -19.54
CA GLU A 209 -9.15 -11.05 -20.90
C GLU A 209 -10.31 -12.05 -20.88
N LEU A 210 -10.28 -13.03 -19.97
CA LEU A 210 -11.34 -14.00 -19.80
C LEU A 210 -12.65 -13.35 -19.36
N ALA A 211 -12.59 -12.40 -18.41
CA ALA A 211 -13.78 -11.65 -17.98
C ALA A 211 -14.36 -10.83 -19.15
N SER A 212 -13.51 -10.26 -20.00
CA SER A 212 -13.92 -9.48 -21.17
C SER A 212 -14.55 -10.38 -22.23
N ALA A 213 -13.98 -11.57 -22.48
CA ALA A 213 -14.56 -12.57 -23.38
C ALA A 213 -15.94 -13.05 -22.91
N ILE A 214 -16.10 -13.33 -21.61
CA ILE A 214 -17.40 -13.68 -21.01
C ILE A 214 -18.40 -12.53 -21.17
N HIS A 215 -17.95 -11.28 -21.01
CA HIS A 215 -18.82 -10.12 -21.16
C HIS A 215 -19.38 -9.96 -22.58
N GLU A 216 -18.54 -10.09 -23.61
CA GLU A 216 -19.02 -10.00 -25.00
C GLU A 216 -19.97 -11.17 -25.32
N LEU A 217 -19.70 -12.39 -24.85
CA LEU A 217 -20.65 -13.50 -24.98
C LEU A 217 -21.98 -13.22 -24.26
N ASP A 218 -21.95 -12.70 -23.04
CA ASP A 218 -23.15 -12.36 -22.27
C ASP A 218 -23.98 -11.27 -22.97
N LYS A 219 -23.32 -10.29 -23.59
CA LYS A 219 -23.93 -9.19 -24.34
C LYS A 219 -24.56 -9.67 -25.64
N GLU A 220 -23.85 -10.48 -26.41
CA GLU A 220 -24.39 -11.11 -27.63
C GLU A 220 -25.55 -12.06 -27.32
N ALA A 221 -25.45 -12.80 -26.21
CA ALA A 221 -26.51 -13.67 -25.72
C ALA A 221 -27.70 -12.88 -25.11
N GLY A 222 -27.54 -11.58 -24.86
CA GLY A 222 -28.58 -10.71 -24.30
C GLY A 222 -28.96 -11.04 -22.85
N ILE A 223 -28.00 -11.48 -22.04
CA ILE A 223 -28.21 -11.90 -20.64
C ILE A 223 -27.61 -10.94 -19.61
N THR A 224 -27.08 -9.80 -20.03
CA THR A 224 -26.48 -8.77 -19.14
C THR A 224 -27.47 -8.21 -18.11
N ASN A 225 -28.76 -8.23 -18.41
CA ASN A 225 -29.82 -7.83 -17.48
C ASN A 225 -30.04 -8.81 -16.31
N LEU A 226 -29.42 -10.00 -16.34
CA LEU A 226 -29.50 -11.01 -15.28
C LEU A 226 -28.42 -10.84 -14.20
N TYR A 227 -27.47 -9.92 -14.41
CA TYR A 227 -26.39 -9.63 -13.45
C TYR A 227 -26.93 -9.18 -12.09
N GLY A 228 -26.31 -9.68 -11.02
CA GLY A 228 -26.67 -9.38 -9.63
C GLY A 228 -28.02 -9.98 -9.18
N ARG A 229 -28.70 -10.74 -10.04
CA ARG A 229 -29.97 -11.43 -9.72
C ARG A 229 -29.84 -12.94 -9.81
N LYS A 230 -29.47 -13.42 -11.00
CA LYS A 230 -29.34 -14.86 -11.30
C LYS A 230 -27.91 -15.25 -11.66
N LEU A 231 -27.16 -14.30 -12.23
CA LEU A 231 -25.78 -14.50 -12.63
C LEU A 231 -24.89 -13.44 -11.97
N PRO A 232 -23.67 -13.79 -11.54
CA PRO A 232 -22.63 -12.81 -11.27
C PRO A 232 -22.23 -12.13 -12.58
N ASP A 233 -21.74 -10.89 -12.49
CA ASP A 233 -21.13 -10.23 -13.64
C ASP A 233 -19.82 -10.94 -14.04
N PRO A 234 -19.22 -10.62 -15.20
CA PRO A 234 -18.03 -11.30 -15.68
C PRO A 234 -16.80 -11.16 -14.77
N ILE A 235 -16.61 -9.99 -14.13
CA ILE A 235 -15.53 -9.77 -13.16
C ILE A 235 -15.74 -10.69 -11.94
N GLN A 236 -16.94 -10.71 -11.38
CA GLN A 236 -17.31 -11.59 -10.26
C GLN A 236 -17.21 -13.08 -10.61
N THR A 237 -17.45 -13.42 -11.87
CA THR A 237 -17.39 -14.79 -12.38
C THR A 237 -15.95 -15.30 -12.42
N VAL A 238 -15.02 -14.44 -12.85
CA VAL A 238 -13.59 -14.79 -12.95
C VAL A 238 -12.89 -14.62 -11.60
N PHE A 239 -13.04 -13.50 -10.91
CA PHE A 239 -12.46 -13.24 -9.59
C PHE A 239 -13.35 -13.84 -8.47
N ASN A 240 -13.44 -15.17 -8.48
CA ASN A 240 -14.46 -15.92 -7.75
C ASN A 240 -13.97 -16.62 -6.47
N SER A 241 -12.67 -16.58 -6.18
CA SER A 241 -12.11 -17.15 -4.94
C SER A 241 -12.13 -16.15 -3.78
N GLU A 242 -11.92 -16.68 -2.58
CA GLU A 242 -11.71 -15.89 -1.35
C GLU A 242 -10.23 -15.83 -0.98
N LYS A 243 -9.37 -16.51 -1.74
CA LYS A 243 -7.93 -16.52 -1.50
C LYS A 243 -7.33 -15.24 -2.09
N LEU A 244 -6.85 -14.37 -1.20
CA LEU A 244 -6.11 -13.19 -1.60
C LEU A 244 -4.72 -13.60 -2.12
N ALA A 245 -4.39 -13.15 -3.34
CA ALA A 245 -3.10 -13.34 -4.01
C ALA A 245 -1.94 -12.63 -3.28
N ALA A 246 -2.23 -11.74 -2.33
CA ALA A 246 -1.21 -11.11 -1.46
C ALA A 246 -0.37 -12.14 -0.67
N ASN A 247 -0.89 -13.37 -0.51
CA ASN A 247 -0.17 -14.46 0.12
C ASN A 247 0.48 -15.41 -0.89
N THR A 248 0.65 -15.06 -2.17
CA THR A 248 1.17 -16.01 -3.17
C THR A 248 2.33 -15.40 -3.95
N LEU A 249 3.50 -16.05 -3.94
CA LEU A 249 4.68 -15.66 -4.71
C LEU A 249 4.82 -16.55 -5.94
N GLU A 250 5.14 -15.97 -7.08
CA GLU A 250 5.65 -16.74 -8.21
C GLU A 250 7.13 -17.08 -7.99
N PHE A 251 7.47 -18.37 -7.97
CA PHE A 251 8.81 -18.90 -7.74
C PHE A 251 9.29 -19.75 -8.92
N GLY A 252 10.43 -19.39 -9.50
CA GLY A 252 11.03 -20.14 -10.61
C GLY A 252 10.20 -20.08 -11.89
N THR A 253 9.94 -21.24 -12.50
CA THR A 253 9.22 -21.36 -13.79
C THR A 253 7.70 -21.39 -13.62
N GLY A 254 7.14 -20.36 -12.97
CA GLY A 254 5.68 -20.19 -12.83
C GLY A 254 5.04 -21.01 -11.70
N MET A 255 5.82 -21.53 -10.74
CA MET A 255 5.26 -22.20 -9.56
C MET A 255 4.79 -21.16 -8.54
N MET A 256 3.50 -21.18 -8.22
CA MET A 256 2.90 -20.26 -7.25
C MET A 256 2.95 -20.87 -5.84
N LEU A 257 3.62 -20.19 -4.92
CA LEU A 257 3.82 -20.63 -3.54
C LEU A 257 3.00 -19.77 -2.58
N ASP A 258 2.14 -20.40 -1.78
CA ASP A 258 1.40 -19.72 -0.72
C ASP A 258 2.29 -19.46 0.51
N LYS A 259 2.39 -18.20 0.91
CA LYS A 259 3.15 -17.67 2.05
C LYS A 259 2.86 -18.44 3.33
N ASN A 260 1.60 -18.76 3.61
CA ASN A 260 1.21 -19.47 4.83
C ASN A 260 1.59 -20.96 4.75
N LYS A 261 1.48 -21.58 3.56
CA LYS A 261 1.96 -22.96 3.35
C LYS A 261 3.48 -23.05 3.52
N LEU A 262 4.22 -22.10 3.00
CA LEU A 262 5.68 -22.05 3.13
C LEU A 262 6.13 -21.83 4.58
N ALA A 263 5.44 -20.95 5.30
CA ALA A 263 5.70 -20.68 6.72
C ALA A 263 5.37 -21.88 7.62
N ALA A 264 4.45 -22.75 7.19
CA ALA A 264 4.08 -23.96 7.91
C ALA A 264 5.11 -25.10 7.79
N LEU A 265 6.09 -25.00 6.87
CA LEU A 265 7.16 -25.99 6.75
C LEU A 265 8.17 -25.81 7.89
N PRO A 266 8.67 -26.92 8.49
CA PRO A 266 9.60 -26.83 9.61
C PRO A 266 10.91 -26.18 9.18
N LEU A 267 11.55 -25.43 10.09
CA LEU A 267 12.83 -24.77 9.79
C LEU A 267 13.93 -25.75 9.35
N SER A 268 13.87 -27.01 9.81
CA SER A 268 14.78 -28.07 9.38
C SER A 268 14.70 -28.34 7.86
N PHE A 269 13.52 -28.26 7.26
CA PHE A 269 13.36 -28.40 5.81
C PHE A 269 14.13 -27.31 5.07
N TRP A 270 14.04 -26.07 5.55
CA TRP A 270 14.76 -24.94 4.96
C TRP A 270 16.26 -24.98 5.20
N LYS A 271 16.71 -25.51 6.35
CA LYS A 271 18.14 -25.79 6.62
C LYS A 271 18.70 -26.82 5.65
N ASP A 272 17.97 -27.91 5.42
CA ASP A 272 18.39 -28.96 4.48
C ASP A 272 18.41 -28.45 3.03
N LEU A 273 17.48 -27.54 2.68
CA LEU A 273 17.34 -27.03 1.31
C LEU A 273 18.28 -25.87 0.98
N LEU A 274 18.44 -24.91 1.88
CA LEU A 274 19.14 -23.63 1.63
C LEU A 274 20.39 -23.46 2.50
N GLY A 275 20.62 -24.36 3.46
CA GLY A 275 21.73 -24.29 4.40
C GLY A 275 21.42 -23.46 5.65
N ASP A 276 22.23 -23.67 6.70
CA ASP A 276 22.02 -23.07 8.02
C ASP A 276 22.09 -21.53 8.01
N SER A 277 22.91 -20.94 7.13
CA SER A 277 23.06 -19.48 7.04
C SER A 277 21.79 -18.79 6.54
N ILE A 278 21.13 -19.37 5.54
CA ILE A 278 19.90 -18.83 4.97
C ILE A 278 18.72 -19.13 5.89
N ALA A 279 18.69 -20.32 6.50
CA ALA A 279 17.68 -20.67 7.49
C ALA A 279 17.69 -19.74 8.71
N ALA A 280 18.87 -19.28 9.14
CA ALA A 280 18.99 -18.30 10.21
C ALA A 280 18.44 -16.91 9.82
N GLU A 281 18.58 -16.52 8.56
CA GLU A 281 18.10 -15.23 8.04
C GLU A 281 16.58 -15.18 7.89
N ILE A 282 15.94 -16.31 7.57
CA ILE A 282 14.49 -16.44 7.48
C ILE A 282 13.82 -16.78 8.81
N SER A 283 14.55 -16.80 9.93
CA SER A 283 14.00 -17.11 11.25
C SER A 283 14.14 -15.94 12.21
N SER A 284 13.04 -15.57 12.88
CA SER A 284 13.00 -14.49 13.86
C SER A 284 13.47 -14.91 15.26
N ASP A 285 13.35 -16.20 15.59
CA ASP A 285 13.60 -16.77 16.93
C ASP A 285 14.48 -18.03 16.91
N GLY A 286 14.91 -18.49 15.74
CA GLY A 286 15.71 -19.70 15.54
C GLY A 286 14.90 -21.00 15.43
N GLU A 287 13.58 -20.95 15.56
CA GLU A 287 12.69 -22.12 15.48
C GLU A 287 11.56 -21.96 14.44
N THR A 288 11.02 -20.75 14.29
CA THR A 288 9.92 -20.45 13.37
C THR A 288 10.40 -19.73 12.13
N VAL A 289 9.73 -20.01 11.00
CA VAL A 289 10.00 -19.37 9.71
C VAL A 289 9.23 -18.04 9.66
N ASN A 290 9.95 -16.95 9.50
CA ASN A 290 9.39 -15.63 9.24
C ASN A 290 8.94 -15.57 7.77
N PRO A 291 7.63 -15.43 7.51
CA PRO A 291 7.10 -15.51 6.16
C PRO A 291 7.46 -14.30 5.31
N GLU A 292 7.57 -13.10 5.87
CA GLU A 292 8.03 -11.92 5.14
C GLU A 292 9.49 -12.04 4.71
N ALA A 293 10.37 -12.50 5.61
CA ALA A 293 11.80 -12.68 5.32
C ALA A 293 12.01 -13.76 4.24
N LEU A 294 11.28 -14.88 4.33
CA LEU A 294 11.32 -15.94 3.32
C LEU A 294 10.90 -15.42 1.94
N MET A 295 9.83 -14.62 1.88
CA MET A 295 9.30 -14.09 0.62
C MET A 295 10.23 -13.06 -0.04
N GLN A 296 11.04 -12.36 0.75
CA GLN A 296 12.09 -11.47 0.23
C GLN A 296 13.31 -12.24 -0.29
N LEU A 297 13.62 -13.38 0.32
CA LEU A 297 14.82 -14.15 0.00
C LEU A 297 14.63 -15.10 -1.18
N LEU A 298 13.45 -15.72 -1.33
CA LEU A 298 13.17 -16.66 -2.43
C LEU A 298 13.46 -16.07 -3.84
N PRO A 299 13.07 -14.82 -4.16
CA PRO A 299 13.41 -14.20 -5.44
C PRO A 299 14.91 -13.94 -5.65
N THR A 300 15.72 -13.83 -4.60
CA THR A 300 17.16 -13.53 -4.71
C THR A 300 18.01 -14.78 -4.90
N LEU A 301 17.42 -15.98 -4.75
CA LEU A 301 18.14 -17.24 -4.92
C LEU A 301 18.69 -17.43 -6.35
N PRO A 302 19.88 -18.03 -6.49
CA PRO A 302 20.43 -18.47 -7.77
C PRO A 302 19.50 -19.43 -8.53
N ALA A 303 19.57 -19.44 -9.86
CA ALA A 303 18.64 -20.18 -10.72
C ALA A 303 18.72 -21.72 -10.53
N ASP A 304 19.90 -22.25 -10.27
CA ASP A 304 20.15 -23.66 -9.96
C ASP A 304 19.52 -24.07 -8.61
N VAL A 305 19.66 -23.23 -7.58
CA VAL A 305 19.03 -23.44 -6.27
C VAL A 305 17.51 -23.33 -6.38
N LYS A 306 17.00 -22.36 -7.15
CA LYS A 306 15.56 -22.23 -7.43
C LYS A 306 14.99 -23.49 -8.08
N ALA A 307 15.69 -24.09 -9.04
CA ALA A 307 15.23 -25.32 -9.69
C ALA A 307 15.16 -26.52 -8.72
N ILE A 308 16.10 -26.63 -7.78
CA ILE A 308 16.10 -27.66 -6.75
C ILE A 308 14.96 -27.42 -5.75
N ALA A 309 14.83 -26.19 -5.26
CA ALA A 309 13.75 -25.78 -4.36
C ALA A 309 12.37 -25.99 -4.99
N GLN A 310 12.20 -25.67 -6.28
CA GLN A 310 10.95 -25.88 -7.01
C GLN A 310 10.57 -27.36 -7.05
N LYS A 311 11.53 -28.27 -7.28
CA LYS A 311 11.29 -29.73 -7.26
C LYS A 311 10.91 -30.24 -5.87
N GLN A 312 11.58 -29.74 -4.83
CA GLN A 312 11.33 -30.15 -3.45
C GLN A 312 10.02 -29.58 -2.91
N LEU A 313 9.64 -28.36 -3.30
CA LEU A 313 8.39 -27.73 -2.88
C LEU A 313 7.18 -28.30 -3.64
N ALA A 314 7.36 -28.80 -4.87
CA ALA A 314 6.27 -29.41 -5.64
C ALA A 314 5.64 -30.65 -4.95
N SER A 315 6.32 -31.31 -4.01
CA SER A 315 5.73 -32.39 -3.21
C SER A 315 4.87 -31.90 -2.04
N TYR A 316 4.86 -30.60 -1.74
CA TYR A 316 4.16 -30.00 -0.60
C TYR A 316 3.08 -28.97 -0.99
N VAL A 317 3.02 -28.58 -2.27
CA VAL A 317 2.07 -27.57 -2.80
C VAL A 317 0.88 -28.24 -3.46
#